data_AF-A0A2E5XF62-F1
#
_entry.id   AF-A0A2E5XF62-F1
#
_cell.length_a   1.000
_cell.length_b   1.000
_cell.length_c   1.000
_cell.angle_alpha   90.00
_cell.angle_beta   90.00
_cell.angle_gamma   90.00
#
_symmetry.space_group_name_H-M   'P 1'
#
loop_
_entity.id
_entity.type
_entity.pdbx_description
1 polymer ?
#
loop_
_entity_poly.entity_id
_entity_poly.type
_entity_poly.pdbx_seq_one_letter_code
_entity_poly.pdbx_strand_id
1 'polypeptide(L)'
;MAHKKGQGSVKNGRDSRSKRLGVKKFGGETVIAGNIIIRQRGTKWHAGRNVGIGRDHTIFALVDGNVFFDRKGRRVNVTEAGAN
;
A
#
# COMPACT_ATOMS: atom_id res chain seq x y z
N MET A 1 -49.38 -10.54 32.29
CA MET A 1 -47.92 -10.45 32.08
C MET A 1 -47.46 -11.58 31.18
N ALA A 2 -47.22 -11.31 29.90
CA ALA A 2 -46.37 -12.11 29.01
C ALA A 2 -46.24 -11.39 27.67
N HIS A 3 -45.52 -10.26 27.64
CA HIS A 3 -45.04 -9.76 26.36
C HIS A 3 -43.93 -10.71 25.91
N LYS A 4 -44.19 -11.47 24.84
CA LYS A 4 -43.16 -12.22 24.14
C LYS A 4 -42.13 -11.18 23.69
N LYS A 5 -40.92 -11.25 24.26
CA LYS A 5 -39.80 -10.36 23.93
C LYS A 5 -39.42 -10.69 22.49
N GLY A 6 -40.05 -10.02 21.53
CA GLY A 6 -39.75 -10.15 20.11
C GLY A 6 -38.33 -9.64 19.89
N GLN A 7 -37.34 -10.50 20.07
CA GLN A 7 -35.95 -10.15 19.91
C GLN A 7 -35.64 -10.12 18.41
N GLY A 8 -35.55 -8.92 17.83
CA GLY A 8 -35.11 -8.76 16.46
C GLY A 8 -33.68 -9.26 16.28
N SER A 9 -33.46 -10.18 15.35
CA SER A 9 -32.11 -10.66 15.00
C SER A 9 -31.30 -9.53 14.36
N VAL A 10 -30.03 -9.40 14.73
CA VAL A 10 -29.11 -8.43 14.12
C VAL A 10 -28.87 -8.83 12.65
N LYS A 11 -29.34 -8.01 11.69
CA LYS A 11 -29.20 -8.29 10.25
C LYS A 11 -27.82 -7.91 9.69
N ASN A 12 -27.01 -7.19 10.46
CA ASN A 12 -25.74 -6.61 10.03
C ASN A 12 -24.59 -7.17 10.90
N GLY A 13 -23.94 -8.24 10.44
CA GLY A 13 -22.77 -8.85 11.10
C GLY A 13 -21.70 -9.34 10.13
N ARG A 14 -21.76 -8.90 8.87
CA ARG A 14 -20.82 -9.30 7.82
C ARG A 14 -19.78 -8.21 7.61
N ASP A 15 -18.52 -8.56 7.82
CA ASP A 15 -17.39 -7.73 7.42
C ASP A 15 -16.37 -8.58 6.65
N SER A 16 -15.62 -7.94 5.77
CA SER A 16 -14.56 -8.56 5.01
C SER A 16 -13.25 -8.51 5.78
N ARG A 17 -12.37 -9.51 5.59
CA ARG A 17 -11.02 -9.47 6.18
C ARG A 17 -10.23 -8.29 5.62
N SER A 18 -9.53 -7.57 6.50
CA SER A 18 -8.61 -6.51 6.11
C SER A 18 -7.52 -7.04 5.16
N LYS A 19 -7.17 -6.23 4.16
CA LYS A 19 -6.24 -6.62 3.08
C LYS A 19 -4.80 -6.17 3.31
N ARG A 20 -4.50 -5.60 4.49
CA ARG A 20 -3.17 -5.12 4.89
C ARG A 20 -2.50 -4.20 3.85
N LEU A 21 -3.32 -3.34 3.22
CA LEU A 21 -2.87 -2.30 2.29
C LEU A 21 -2.04 -1.23 3.02
N GLY A 22 -1.40 -0.35 2.27
CA GLY A 22 -0.62 0.77 2.79
C GLY A 22 0.86 0.72 2.38
N VAL A 23 1.58 1.74 2.85
CA VAL A 23 3.02 1.91 2.68
C VAL A 23 3.76 0.83 3.48
N LYS A 24 4.81 0.27 2.88
CA LYS A 24 5.69 -0.76 3.45
C LYS A 24 7.10 -0.26 3.68
N LYS A 25 7.53 0.72 2.88
CA LYS A 25 8.83 1.39 2.96
C LYS A 25 8.62 2.90 2.87
N PHE A 26 9.09 3.63 3.87
CA PHE A 26 8.97 5.08 3.94
C PHE A 26 10.15 5.78 3.25
N GLY A 27 10.05 7.11 3.09
CA GLY A 27 11.11 7.90 2.48
C GLY A 27 12.38 7.85 3.33
N GLY A 28 13.53 7.66 2.68
CA GLY A 28 14.85 7.51 3.32
C GLY A 28 15.22 6.06 3.65
N GLU A 29 14.30 5.11 3.53
CA GLU A 29 14.62 3.69 3.78
C GLU A 29 15.33 3.05 2.61
N THR A 30 16.31 2.20 2.92
CA THR A 30 17.01 1.37 1.95
C THR A 30 16.15 0.18 1.53
N VAL A 31 16.14 -0.08 0.23
CA VAL A 31 15.42 -1.16 -0.43
C VAL A 31 16.35 -1.89 -1.39
N ILE A 32 16.08 -3.19 -1.57
CA ILE A 32 16.64 -3.98 -2.65
C ILE A 32 15.63 -4.09 -3.80
N ALA A 33 16.11 -4.43 -4.98
CA ALA A 33 15.31 -4.73 -6.16
C ALA A 33 14.27 -5.81 -5.82
N GLY A 34 13.03 -5.58 -6.23
CA GLY A 34 11.88 -6.44 -5.93
C GLY A 34 11.17 -6.12 -4.61
N ASN A 35 11.73 -5.28 -3.73
CA ASN A 35 11.02 -4.92 -2.50
C ASN A 35 9.71 -4.18 -2.78
N ILE A 36 8.67 -4.55 -2.04
CA ILE A 36 7.38 -3.86 -2.08
C ILE A 36 7.48 -2.55 -1.29
N ILE A 37 7.12 -1.43 -1.93
CA ILE A 37 7.10 -0.10 -1.31
C ILE A 37 5.68 0.26 -0.86
N ILE A 38 4.65 -0.02 -1.68
CA ILE A 38 3.24 0.27 -1.34
C ILE A 38 2.31 -0.80 -1.89
N ARG A 39 1.36 -1.28 -1.07
CA ARG A 39 0.20 -2.04 -1.55
C ARG A 39 -1.04 -1.15 -1.55
N GLN A 40 -1.68 -1.00 -2.69
CA GLN A 40 -2.81 -0.08 -2.86
C GLN A 40 -3.92 -0.69 -3.72
N ARG A 41 -5.06 0.01 -3.79
CA ARG A 41 -6.13 -0.26 -4.75
C ARG A 41 -6.28 0.96 -5.64
N GLY A 42 -6.13 0.76 -6.95
CA GLY A 42 -5.93 1.84 -7.91
C GLY A 42 -4.60 2.58 -7.67
N THR A 43 -4.36 3.62 -8.45
CA THR A 43 -3.14 4.43 -8.40
C THR A 43 -3.33 5.68 -7.54
N LYS A 44 -3.35 5.52 -6.22
CA LYS A 44 -3.30 6.68 -5.30
C LYS A 44 -1.89 7.27 -5.27
N TRP A 45 -0.89 6.38 -5.30
CA TRP A 45 0.51 6.68 -5.57
C TRP A 45 0.87 6.18 -6.97
N HIS A 46 1.74 6.93 -7.64
CA HIS A 46 2.23 6.63 -8.98
C HIS A 46 3.69 6.14 -8.91
N ALA A 47 4.02 5.20 -9.79
CA ALA A 47 5.40 4.80 -9.99
C ALA A 47 6.18 5.94 -10.66
N GLY A 48 7.40 6.17 -10.18
CA GLY A 48 8.34 7.13 -10.73
C GLY A 48 9.64 6.43 -11.15
N ARG A 49 10.78 7.08 -10.92
CA ARG A 49 12.10 6.57 -11.30
C ARG A 49 12.45 5.32 -10.52
N ASN A 50 12.94 4.30 -11.23
CA ASN A 50 13.43 3.02 -10.70
C ASN A 50 12.41 2.24 -9.86
N VAL A 51 11.13 2.44 -10.17
CA VAL A 51 9.99 1.85 -9.46
C VAL A 51 8.99 1.32 -10.48
N GLY A 52 8.50 0.10 -10.28
CA GLY A 52 7.49 -0.54 -11.11
C GLY A 52 6.10 -0.54 -10.47
N ILE A 53 5.08 -0.77 -11.28
CA ILE A 53 3.70 -1.02 -10.82
C ILE A 53 3.24 -2.40 -11.28
N GLY A 54 2.76 -3.21 -10.33
CA GLY A 54 2.19 -4.52 -10.60
C GLY A 54 0.74 -4.46 -11.08
N ARG A 55 0.21 -5.60 -11.56
CA ARG A 55 -1.19 -5.74 -12.01
C ARG A 55 -2.21 -5.35 -10.93
N ASP A 56 -1.89 -5.58 -9.65
CA ASP A 56 -2.75 -5.22 -8.53
C ASP A 56 -2.54 -3.77 -8.04
N HIS A 57 -1.77 -2.97 -8.78
CA HIS A 57 -1.31 -1.62 -8.47
C HIS A 57 -0.28 -1.52 -7.33
N THR A 58 0.28 -2.65 -6.89
CA THR A 58 1.41 -2.65 -5.94
C THR A 58 2.62 -1.98 -6.56
N ILE A 59 3.28 -1.11 -5.78
CA ILE A 59 4.49 -0.40 -6.16
C ILE A 59 5.70 -1.15 -5.58
N PHE A 60 6.69 -1.43 -6.42
CA PHE A 60 7.90 -2.16 -6.04
C PHE A 60 9.17 -1.53 -6.63
N ALA A 61 10.31 -1.73 -5.95
CA ALA A 61 11.62 -1.24 -6.39
C ALA A 61 12.15 -2.06 -7.57
N LEU A 62 12.70 -1.40 -8.59
CA LEU A 62 13.39 -2.08 -9.70
C LEU A 62 14.90 -2.23 -9.46
N VAL A 63 15.46 -1.39 -8.58
CA VAL A 63 16.89 -1.34 -8.27
C VAL A 63 17.10 -1.21 -6.77
N ASP A 64 18.31 -1.51 -6.32
CA ASP A 64 18.77 -1.28 -4.94
C ASP A 64 19.01 0.21 -4.70
N GLY A 65 18.60 0.72 -3.54
CA GLY A 65 18.66 2.14 -3.30
C GLY A 65 17.83 2.64 -2.12
N ASN A 66 17.61 3.95 -2.09
CA ASN A 66 16.79 4.60 -1.06
C ASN A 66 15.48 5.13 -1.65
N VAL A 67 14.38 4.88 -0.94
CA VAL A 67 13.04 5.33 -1.36
C VAL A 67 12.90 6.83 -1.13
N PHE A 68 12.33 7.55 -2.08
CA PHE A 68 11.90 8.92 -1.87
C PHE A 68 10.56 9.21 -2.56
N PHE A 69 9.83 10.17 -1.99
CA PHE A 69 8.51 10.57 -2.44
C PHE A 69 8.57 12.00 -2.98
N ASP A 70 7.96 12.25 -4.13
CA ASP A 70 7.88 13.58 -4.73
C ASP A 70 6.43 13.96 -5.09
N ARG A 71 6.25 15.11 -5.75
CA ARG A 71 4.96 15.62 -6.24
C ARG A 71 3.87 15.59 -5.15
N LYS A 72 4.14 16.26 -4.04
CA LYS A 72 3.29 16.28 -2.83
C LYS A 72 3.04 14.88 -2.24
N GLY A 73 4.01 13.98 -2.37
CA GLY A 73 3.95 12.62 -1.81
C GLY A 73 3.15 11.61 -2.63
N ARG A 74 2.74 11.93 -3.87
CA ARG A 74 1.92 11.06 -4.71
C ARG A 74 2.71 10.25 -5.73
N ARG A 75 4.01 10.47 -5.88
CA ARG A 75 4.87 9.63 -6.74
C ARG A 75 6.07 9.11 -5.96
N VAL A 76 6.39 7.85 -6.20
CA VAL A 76 7.37 7.06 -5.47
C VAL A 76 8.55 6.76 -6.39
N ASN A 77 9.76 6.96 -5.89
CA ASN A 77 10.99 6.78 -6.64
C ASN A 77 12.03 6.07 -5.75
N VAL A 78 13.06 5.50 -6.39
CA VAL A 78 14.24 4.95 -5.70
C VAL A 78 15.51 5.59 -6.27
N THR A 79 16.37 6.14 -5.42
CA THR A 79 17.73 6.59 -5.78
C THR A 79 18.70 5.42 -5.70
N GLU A 80 19.50 5.21 -6.74
CA GLU A 80 20.53 4.16 -6.73
C GLU A 80 21.62 4.46 -5.69
N ALA A 81 22.00 3.45 -4.91
CA ALA A 81 23.03 3.59 -3.88
C ALA A 81 24.48 3.53 -4.43
N GLY A 82 24.68 3.53 -5.75
CA GLY A 82 25.97 3.23 -6.39
C GLY A 82 26.41 4.17 -7.50
N ALA A 83 25.84 5.39 -7.60
CA ALA A 83 26.36 6.41 -8.49
C ALA A 83 27.34 7.31 -7.71
N ASN A 84 28.62 6.94 -7.74
CA ASN A 84 29.72 7.90 -7.57
C ASN A 84 29.81 8.81 -8.80
#